data_AF-A0AAD9X1U4-F1
#
_entry.id   AF-A0AAD9X1U4-F1
#
_cell.length_a   1.000
_cell.length_b   1.000
_cell.length_c   1.000
_cell.angle_alpha   90.00
_cell.angle_beta   90.00
_cell.angle_gamma   90.00
#
_symmetry.space_group_name_H-M   'P 1'
#
loop_
_entity.id
_entity.type
_entity.pdbx_description
1 polymer ?
#
loop_
_entity_poly.entity_id
_entity_poly.type
_entity_poly.pdbx_seq_one_letter_code
_entity_poly.pdbx_strand_id
1 'polypeptide(L)'
;MQRWNNLKDSSRHIDKVMNTLSIKEILQNRLRLKTSLEAVKWLAMQGCSFRGHDEYINSTNRGNFIEMIKLQAKRHSELKSIREAEIQEWTALGELETDYQLTELNNRFPEQTIELLTLSTTLSPIDVFKSFDVDDIFTLSNKFYSEDFSKNEIEDLRRQLSHYRLDVLGCPKFQNLASLSELCQCLAKTKRSENYTLIDKSIRLVLTLPVSTVTTERAFSAMKLVKTPLRKKMDDDFLTDCMVIYIEREIVDIIDLDSIIDEFDDVKPR
;
A
#
# COMPACT_ATOMS: atom_id res chain seq x y z
N MET A 1 -18.80 25.44 33.18
CA MET A 1 -19.88 25.40 32.16
C MET A 1 -19.55 26.07 30.82
N GLN A 2 -18.36 26.66 30.56
CA GLN A 2 -18.02 27.21 29.23
C GLN A 2 -17.23 26.27 28.30
N ARG A 3 -16.44 25.31 28.82
CA ARG A 3 -15.64 24.39 27.98
C ARG A 3 -16.47 23.42 27.10
N TRP A 4 -17.65 23.02 27.56
CA TRP A 4 -18.54 22.10 26.84
C TRP A 4 -19.35 22.79 25.73
N ASN A 5 -19.47 24.11 25.76
CA ASN A 5 -20.22 24.84 24.74
C ASN A 5 -19.45 24.92 23.41
N ASN A 6 -18.11 24.92 23.45
CA ASN A 6 -17.27 24.94 22.23
C ASN A 6 -17.31 23.61 21.46
N LEU A 7 -17.54 22.48 22.14
CA LEU A 7 -17.71 21.16 21.50
C LEU A 7 -19.09 21.00 20.84
N LYS A 8 -20.07 21.82 21.25
CA LYS A 8 -21.42 21.86 20.66
C LYS A 8 -21.54 22.91 19.56
N ASP A 9 -20.56 23.80 19.42
CA ASP A 9 -20.51 24.72 18.29
C ASP A 9 -20.08 23.97 17.03
N SER A 10 -21.09 23.46 16.33
CA SER A 10 -20.86 22.62 15.18
C SER A 10 -20.17 23.32 14.01
N SER A 11 -20.10 24.66 14.01
CA SER A 11 -19.49 25.46 12.94
C SER A 11 -17.96 25.33 12.87
N ARG A 12 -17.32 24.87 13.95
CA ARG A 12 -15.86 24.74 14.07
C ARG A 12 -15.34 23.29 13.98
N HIS A 13 -16.22 22.31 13.77
CA HIS A 13 -15.80 20.92 13.52
C HIS A 13 -14.99 20.83 12.23
N ILE A 14 -13.94 20.00 12.21
CA ILE A 14 -13.05 19.82 11.05
C ILE A 14 -13.87 19.54 9.78
N ASP A 15 -14.88 18.69 9.88
CA ASP A 15 -15.74 18.35 8.74
C ASP A 15 -16.53 19.58 8.24
N LYS A 16 -16.97 20.47 9.13
CA LYS A 16 -17.66 21.72 8.73
C LYS A 16 -16.69 22.79 8.26
N VAL A 17 -15.47 22.88 8.79
CA VAL A 17 -14.41 23.80 8.35
C VAL A 17 -13.88 23.38 6.96
N MET A 18 -13.73 22.07 6.73
CA MET A 18 -13.42 21.49 5.43
C MET A 18 -14.58 21.64 4.44
N ASN A 19 -15.83 21.58 4.92
CA ASN A 19 -17.04 21.81 4.12
C ASN A 19 -17.45 23.30 3.98
N THR A 20 -16.82 24.25 4.68
CA THR A 20 -17.07 25.71 4.55
C THR A 20 -16.10 26.41 3.62
N LEU A 21 -15.16 25.70 3.01
CA LEU A 21 -14.44 26.21 1.85
C LEU A 21 -15.47 26.46 0.75
N SER A 22 -15.61 27.72 0.35
CA SER A 22 -16.53 28.07 -0.72
C SER A 22 -16.16 27.26 -1.95
N ILE A 23 -17.15 26.70 -2.65
CA ILE A 23 -16.92 25.98 -3.92
C ILE A 23 -16.01 26.80 -4.86
N LYS A 24 -16.10 28.13 -4.80
CA LYS A 24 -15.21 29.07 -5.50
C LYS A 24 -13.74 28.94 -5.09
N GLU A 25 -13.44 28.80 -3.80
CA GLU A 25 -12.08 28.61 -3.27
C GLU A 25 -11.53 27.23 -3.61
N ILE A 26 -12.38 26.19 -3.54
CA ILE A 26 -12.01 24.82 -3.95
C ILE A 26 -11.66 24.80 -5.44
N LEU A 27 -12.48 25.46 -6.27
CA LEU A 27 -12.23 25.59 -7.71
C LEU A 27 -10.98 26.41 -8.02
N GLN A 28 -10.74 27.50 -7.28
CA GLN A 28 -9.52 28.29 -7.42
C GLN A 28 -8.28 27.49 -7.03
N ASN A 29 -8.34 26.68 -5.97
CA ASN A 29 -7.22 25.85 -5.55
C ASN A 29 -6.96 24.72 -6.55
N ARG A 30 -8.01 24.10 -7.11
CA ARG A 30 -7.89 23.11 -8.20
C ARG A 30 -7.26 23.72 -9.45
N LEU A 31 -7.66 24.94 -9.82
CA LEU A 31 -7.09 25.65 -10.95
C LEU A 31 -5.59 25.96 -10.74
N ARG A 32 -5.23 26.47 -9.56
CA ARG A 32 -3.83 26.76 -9.20
C ARG A 32 -2.96 25.50 -9.26
N LEU A 33 -3.48 24.38 -8.76
CA LEU A 33 -2.79 23.10 -8.78
C LEU A 33 -2.56 22.62 -10.22
N LYS A 34 -3.59 22.66 -11.06
CA LYS A 34 -3.51 22.25 -12.46
C LYS A 34 -2.51 23.10 -13.26
N THR A 35 -2.57 24.43 -13.13
CA THR A 35 -1.62 25.34 -13.79
C THR A 35 -0.18 25.08 -13.34
N SER A 36 0.02 24.75 -12.06
CA SER A 36 1.33 24.38 -11.52
C SER A 36 1.86 23.09 -12.13
N LEU A 37 1.00 22.07 -12.24
CA LEU A 37 1.36 20.79 -12.83
C LEU A 37 1.67 20.91 -14.32
N GLU A 38 0.92 21.71 -15.07
CA GLU A 38 1.19 21.95 -16.49
C GLU A 38 2.52 22.67 -16.71
N ALA A 39 2.84 23.67 -15.89
CA ALA A 39 4.14 24.34 -15.94
C ALA A 39 5.29 23.38 -15.59
N VAL A 40 5.12 22.53 -14.55
CA VAL A 40 6.12 21.51 -14.21
C VAL A 40 6.29 20.51 -15.36
N LYS A 41 5.19 20.00 -15.92
CA LYS A 41 5.21 19.04 -17.03
C LYS A 41 5.91 19.64 -18.25
N TRP A 42 5.58 20.87 -18.62
CA TRP A 42 6.19 21.53 -19.77
C TRP A 42 7.69 21.73 -19.57
N LEU A 43 8.11 22.27 -18.42
CA LEU A 43 9.53 22.49 -18.13
C LEU A 43 10.31 21.16 -18.08
N ALA A 44 9.72 20.12 -17.49
CA ALA A 44 10.30 18.77 -17.47
C ALA A 44 10.46 18.20 -18.89
N MET A 45 9.42 18.33 -19.73
CA MET A 45 9.46 17.84 -21.11
C MET A 45 10.50 18.56 -21.97
N GLN A 46 10.73 19.85 -21.70
CA GLN A 46 11.74 20.65 -22.41
C GLN A 46 13.13 20.59 -21.75
N GLY A 47 13.30 19.84 -20.66
CA GLY A 47 14.56 19.78 -19.91
C GLY A 47 15.02 21.12 -19.33
N CYS A 48 14.09 22.07 -19.14
CA CYS A 48 14.39 23.39 -18.62
C CYS A 48 14.50 23.39 -17.09
N SER A 49 15.43 24.19 -16.55
CA SER A 49 15.53 24.37 -15.10
C SER A 49 14.28 25.03 -14.54
N PHE A 50 13.77 24.52 -13.43
CA PHE A 50 12.55 25.04 -12.79
C PHE A 50 12.80 26.37 -12.07
N ARG A 51 13.96 26.50 -11.44
CA ARG A 51 14.35 27.65 -10.61
C ARG A 51 15.18 28.66 -11.37
N GLY A 52 15.12 29.91 -10.91
CA GLY A 52 16.00 31.00 -11.35
C GLY A 52 17.18 31.18 -10.40
N HIS A 53 18.19 31.94 -10.85
CA HIS A 53 19.33 32.31 -9.99
C HIS A 53 18.91 33.30 -8.89
N ASP A 54 17.86 34.09 -9.14
CA ASP A 54 17.28 35.06 -8.20
C ASP A 54 15.74 34.97 -8.23
N GLU A 55 15.13 34.52 -7.13
CA GLU A 55 13.68 34.40 -6.97
C GLU A 55 13.08 35.49 -6.06
N TYR A 56 13.84 36.55 -5.69
CA TYR A 56 13.32 37.65 -4.88
C TYR A 56 12.19 38.40 -5.60
N ILE A 57 11.24 38.96 -4.84
CA ILE A 57 9.99 39.49 -5.38
C ILE A 57 10.17 40.69 -6.31
N ASN A 58 11.27 41.43 -6.13
CA ASN A 58 11.68 42.60 -6.91
C ASN A 58 12.58 42.25 -8.11
N SER A 59 12.95 40.97 -8.28
CA SER A 59 13.72 40.53 -9.45
C SER A 59 12.87 40.60 -10.71
N THR A 60 13.48 41.04 -11.80
CA THR A 60 12.84 41.16 -13.13
C THR A 60 12.54 39.79 -13.75
N ASN A 61 13.29 38.74 -13.38
CA ASN A 61 13.08 37.37 -13.83
C ASN A 61 13.30 36.40 -12.67
N ARG A 62 12.20 35.80 -12.18
CA ARG A 62 12.21 34.93 -11.00
C ARG A 62 12.34 33.45 -11.32
N GLY A 63 12.86 33.12 -12.50
CA GLY A 63 13.03 31.75 -12.95
C GLY A 63 11.82 31.21 -13.70
N ASN A 64 12.10 30.15 -14.47
CA ASN A 64 11.20 29.68 -15.52
C ASN A 64 9.85 29.22 -14.98
N PHE A 65 9.81 28.55 -13.82
CA PHE A 65 8.55 28.12 -13.22
C PHE A 65 7.66 29.31 -12.84
N ILE A 66 8.20 30.31 -12.12
CA ILE A 66 7.42 31.46 -11.66
C ILE A 66 6.93 32.31 -12.83
N GLU A 67 7.78 32.54 -13.84
CA GLU A 67 7.39 33.31 -15.03
C GLU A 67 6.35 32.58 -15.89
N MET A 68 6.43 31.24 -15.98
CA MET A 68 5.43 30.43 -16.69
C MET A 68 4.05 30.49 -16.01
N ILE A 69 4.02 30.44 -14.67
CA ILE A 69 2.76 30.61 -13.91
C ILE A 69 2.16 32.01 -14.12
N LYS A 70 2.99 33.06 -14.12
CA LYS A 70 2.52 34.43 -14.41
C LYS A 70 1.96 34.55 -15.82
N LEU A 71 2.62 33.96 -16.81
CA LEU A 71 2.16 33.96 -18.21
C LEU A 71 0.80 33.24 -18.35
N GLN A 72 0.65 32.09 -17.70
CA GLN A 72 -0.62 31.34 -17.71
C GLN A 72 -1.75 32.08 -16.99
N ALA A 73 -1.44 32.74 -15.87
CA ALA A 73 -2.41 33.58 -15.16
C ALA A 73 -2.92 34.75 -16.05
N LYS A 74 -2.04 35.35 -16.85
CA LYS A 74 -2.39 36.42 -17.82
C LYS A 74 -3.28 35.92 -18.97
N ARG A 75 -3.06 34.68 -19.44
CA ARG A 75 -3.90 34.05 -20.48
C ARG A 75 -5.28 33.63 -19.95
N HIS A 76 -5.37 33.25 -18.68
CA HIS A 76 -6.63 32.85 -18.05
C HIS A 76 -7.66 33.97 -17.88
N SER A 77 -7.25 35.25 -17.81
CA SER A 77 -8.19 36.39 -17.82
C SER A 77 -8.87 36.60 -19.18
N GLU A 78 -8.25 36.16 -20.27
CA GLU A 78 -8.77 36.33 -21.65
C GLU A 78 -9.64 35.13 -22.11
N LEU A 79 -9.48 33.95 -21.49
CA LEU A 79 -10.18 32.69 -21.87
C LEU A 79 -11.58 32.50 -21.24
N LYS A 80 -12.17 33.53 -20.63
CA LYS A 80 -13.45 33.41 -19.91
C LYS A 80 -14.68 33.30 -20.84
N SER A 81 -14.53 33.49 -22.15
CA SER A 81 -15.64 33.58 -23.12
C SER A 81 -15.87 32.34 -23.99
N ILE A 82 -15.06 31.29 -23.89
CA ILE A 82 -15.22 30.07 -24.69
C ILE A 82 -15.11 28.90 -23.72
N ARG A 83 -16.19 28.12 -23.44
CA ARG A 83 -16.18 26.70 -23.01
C ARG A 83 -17.48 26.24 -22.32
N GLU A 84 -18.32 25.53 -23.05
CA GLU A 84 -19.26 24.53 -22.49
C GLU A 84 -18.96 23.11 -23.05
N ALA A 85 -18.43 23.00 -24.26
CA ALA A 85 -18.05 21.71 -24.86
C ALA A 85 -16.85 21.03 -24.19
N GLU A 86 -15.83 21.79 -23.75
CA GLU A 86 -14.69 21.16 -23.06
C GLU A 86 -15.05 20.68 -21.66
N ILE A 87 -16.06 21.25 -20.99
CA ILE A 87 -16.46 20.76 -19.65
C ILE A 87 -17.00 19.32 -19.74
N GLN A 88 -17.68 18.98 -20.84
CA GLN A 88 -18.17 17.61 -21.10
C GLN A 88 -17.01 16.63 -21.38
N GLU A 89 -16.03 17.04 -22.19
CA GLU A 89 -14.86 16.21 -22.52
C GLU A 89 -13.98 15.90 -21.30
N TRP A 90 -13.85 16.86 -20.38
CA TRP A 90 -13.08 16.69 -19.14
C TRP A 90 -13.80 15.87 -18.08
N THR A 91 -15.14 15.79 -18.14
CA THR A 91 -15.93 14.91 -17.27
C THR A 91 -15.77 13.45 -17.72
N ALA A 92 -15.80 13.20 -19.04
CA ALA A 92 -15.55 11.87 -19.60
C ALA A 92 -14.09 11.37 -19.38
N LEU A 93 -13.10 12.26 -19.49
CA LEU A 93 -11.70 11.92 -19.18
C LEU A 93 -11.47 11.66 -17.68
N GLY A 94 -12.25 12.28 -16.81
CA GLY A 94 -12.18 12.07 -15.36
C GLY A 94 -12.65 10.68 -14.93
N GLU A 95 -13.68 10.13 -15.58
CA GLU A 95 -14.16 8.76 -15.34
C GLU A 95 -13.13 7.72 -15.83
N LEU A 96 -12.47 7.97 -16.97
CA LEU A 96 -11.41 7.13 -17.52
C LEU A 96 -10.16 7.02 -16.63
N GLU A 97 -9.76 8.10 -15.97
CA GLU A 97 -8.57 8.10 -15.09
C GLU A 97 -8.84 7.32 -13.78
N THR A 98 -10.05 7.46 -13.21
CA THR A 98 -10.46 6.64 -12.06
C THR A 98 -10.59 5.17 -12.42
N ASP A 99 -11.13 4.87 -13.61
CA ASP A 99 -11.23 3.51 -14.12
C ASP A 99 -9.85 2.92 -14.43
N TYR A 100 -8.89 3.71 -14.89
CA TYR A 100 -7.51 3.26 -15.10
C TYR A 100 -6.81 2.89 -13.79
N GLN A 101 -6.95 3.71 -12.74
CA GLN A 101 -6.36 3.39 -11.43
C GLN A 101 -7.00 2.16 -10.78
N LEU A 102 -8.33 2.03 -10.88
CA LEU A 102 -9.05 0.83 -10.46
C LEU A 102 -8.63 -0.39 -11.27
N THR A 103 -8.44 -0.22 -12.59
CA THR A 103 -8.00 -1.29 -13.50
C THR A 103 -6.56 -1.70 -13.22
N GLU A 104 -5.65 -0.76 -12.93
CA GLU A 104 -4.27 -1.07 -12.54
C GLU A 104 -4.23 -1.81 -11.20
N LEU A 105 -5.04 -1.39 -10.22
CA LEU A 105 -5.19 -2.09 -8.95
C LEU A 105 -5.78 -3.49 -9.13
N ASN A 106 -6.82 -3.64 -9.95
CA ASN A 106 -7.44 -4.94 -10.25
C ASN A 106 -6.51 -5.86 -11.07
N ASN A 107 -5.65 -5.29 -11.93
CA ASN A 107 -4.62 -6.04 -12.65
C ASN A 107 -3.48 -6.46 -11.71
N ARG A 108 -3.12 -5.60 -10.74
CA ARG A 108 -2.03 -5.84 -9.78
C ARG A 108 -2.42 -6.77 -8.65
N PHE A 109 -3.67 -6.68 -8.20
CA PHE A 109 -4.29 -7.55 -7.20
C PHE A 109 -5.60 -8.08 -7.78
N PRO A 110 -5.57 -9.24 -8.47
CA PRO A 110 -6.78 -9.87 -8.96
C PRO A 110 -7.79 -10.00 -7.82
N GLU A 111 -9.08 -9.83 -8.12
CA GLU A 111 -10.16 -9.94 -7.12
C GLU A 111 -10.06 -11.24 -6.31
N GLN A 112 -9.67 -12.33 -6.96
CA GLN A 112 -9.39 -13.63 -6.34
C GLN A 112 -8.23 -13.59 -5.33
N THR A 113 -7.19 -12.80 -5.55
CA THR A 113 -6.07 -12.64 -4.61
C THR A 113 -6.49 -11.81 -3.40
N ILE A 114 -7.28 -10.77 -3.59
CA ILE A 114 -7.84 -9.97 -2.49
C ILE A 114 -8.79 -10.82 -1.65
N GLU A 115 -9.63 -11.62 -2.30
CA GLU A 115 -10.55 -12.54 -1.64
C GLU A 115 -9.78 -13.61 -0.85
N LEU A 116 -8.76 -14.24 -1.44
CA LEU A 116 -7.88 -15.19 -0.75
C LEU A 116 -7.23 -14.57 0.49
N LEU A 117 -6.69 -13.35 0.37
CA LEU A 117 -6.06 -12.63 1.49
C LEU A 117 -7.08 -12.26 2.56
N THR A 118 -8.28 -11.83 2.17
CA THR A 118 -9.35 -11.50 3.11
C THR A 118 -9.77 -12.73 3.88
N LEU A 119 -10.04 -13.84 3.19
CA LEU A 119 -10.41 -15.11 3.79
C LEU A 119 -9.29 -15.67 4.67
N SER A 120 -8.01 -15.48 4.33
CA SER A 120 -6.91 -15.96 5.16
C SER A 120 -6.79 -15.22 6.51
N THR A 121 -7.23 -13.96 6.59
CA THR A 121 -7.28 -13.21 7.87
C THR A 121 -8.27 -13.78 8.88
N THR A 122 -9.24 -14.60 8.45
CA THR A 122 -10.22 -15.22 9.36
C THR A 122 -9.60 -16.29 10.27
N LEU A 123 -8.45 -16.84 9.89
CA LEU A 123 -7.68 -17.76 10.73
C LEU A 123 -6.78 -17.04 11.75
N SER A 124 -6.65 -15.72 11.64
CA SER A 124 -5.73 -14.94 12.48
C SER A 124 -6.16 -14.96 13.95
N PRO A 125 -5.22 -15.19 14.89
CA PRO A 125 -5.53 -15.17 16.32
C PRO A 125 -5.59 -13.74 16.91
N ILE A 126 -5.28 -12.72 16.10
CA ILE A 126 -5.26 -11.31 16.52
C ILE A 126 -6.63 -10.90 17.09
N ASP A 127 -6.61 -10.06 18.13
CA ASP A 127 -7.80 -9.57 18.84
C ASP A 127 -8.72 -10.70 19.32
N VAL A 128 -8.13 -11.82 19.80
CA VAL A 128 -8.86 -12.99 20.29
C VAL A 128 -9.78 -13.56 19.19
N PHE A 129 -9.22 -13.75 17.99
CA PHE A 129 -9.92 -14.33 16.85
C PHE A 129 -11.18 -13.55 16.45
N LYS A 130 -11.13 -12.22 16.50
CA LYS A 130 -12.26 -11.34 16.16
C LYS A 130 -12.81 -11.58 14.75
N SER A 131 -11.94 -11.90 13.81
CA SER A 131 -12.26 -12.19 12.41
C SER A 131 -12.64 -13.64 12.14
N PHE A 132 -12.72 -14.49 13.16
CA PHE A 132 -13.01 -15.92 12.97
C PHE A 132 -14.45 -16.14 12.51
N ASP A 133 -14.56 -16.63 11.28
CA ASP A 133 -15.81 -17.02 10.66
C ASP A 133 -15.68 -18.42 10.04
N VAL A 134 -16.65 -19.29 10.34
CA VAL A 134 -16.62 -20.69 9.92
C VAL A 134 -16.90 -20.81 8.42
N ASP A 135 -17.79 -19.98 7.89
CA ASP A 135 -18.19 -20.01 6.49
C ASP A 135 -17.10 -19.43 5.59
N ASP A 136 -16.37 -18.42 6.07
CA ASP A 136 -15.21 -17.87 5.37
C ASP A 136 -14.05 -18.87 5.30
N ILE A 137 -13.72 -19.57 6.40
CA ILE A 137 -12.66 -20.59 6.40
C ILE A 137 -13.05 -21.80 5.53
N PHE A 138 -14.33 -22.16 5.52
CA PHE A 138 -14.85 -23.17 4.62
C PHE A 138 -14.72 -22.73 3.15
N THR A 139 -15.08 -21.48 2.85
CA THR A 139 -14.96 -20.89 1.51
C THR A 139 -13.51 -20.84 1.06
N LEU A 140 -12.58 -20.47 1.94
CA LEU A 140 -11.14 -20.50 1.69
C LEU A 140 -10.69 -21.89 1.21
N SER A 141 -11.05 -22.92 1.99
CA SER A 141 -10.58 -24.29 1.75
C SER A 141 -11.22 -24.91 0.51
N ASN A 142 -12.52 -24.66 0.27
CA ASN A 142 -13.26 -25.20 -0.86
C ASN A 142 -12.99 -24.47 -2.19
N LYS A 143 -12.73 -23.16 -2.15
CA LYS A 143 -12.55 -22.34 -3.36
C LYS A 143 -11.10 -22.22 -3.80
N PHE A 144 -10.17 -22.02 -2.85
CA PHE A 144 -8.77 -21.73 -3.17
C PHE A 144 -7.82 -22.91 -2.96
N TYR A 145 -8.20 -23.88 -2.13
CA TYR A 145 -7.39 -25.06 -1.82
C TYR A 145 -8.13 -26.36 -2.18
N SER A 146 -8.99 -26.34 -3.19
CA SER A 146 -9.81 -27.50 -3.60
C SER A 146 -8.99 -28.72 -4.04
N GLU A 147 -7.74 -28.51 -4.47
CA GLU A 147 -6.81 -29.60 -4.80
C GLU A 147 -6.13 -30.21 -3.55
N ASP A 148 -6.02 -29.42 -2.47
CA ASP A 148 -5.42 -29.88 -1.21
C ASP A 148 -6.41 -30.63 -0.33
N PHE A 149 -7.73 -30.44 -0.51
CA PHE A 149 -8.77 -31.09 0.28
C PHE A 149 -9.65 -32.02 -0.56
N SER A 150 -9.85 -33.25 -0.09
CA SER A 150 -10.89 -34.12 -0.62
C SER A 150 -12.29 -33.63 -0.21
N LYS A 151 -13.32 -33.99 -0.99
CA LYS A 151 -14.72 -33.62 -0.69
C LYS A 151 -15.15 -34.03 0.72
N ASN A 152 -14.69 -35.20 1.20
CA ASN A 152 -15.00 -35.68 2.55
C ASN A 152 -14.28 -34.84 3.62
N GLU A 153 -13.02 -34.45 3.37
CA GLU A 153 -12.29 -33.57 4.28
C GLU A 153 -12.93 -32.18 4.38
N ILE A 154 -13.49 -31.64 3.30
CA ILE A 154 -14.19 -30.34 3.33
C ILE A 154 -15.44 -30.40 4.22
N GLU A 155 -16.22 -31.47 4.13
CA GLU A 155 -17.38 -31.68 5.02
C GLU A 155 -16.96 -31.86 6.48
N ASP A 156 -15.88 -32.63 6.73
CA ASP A 156 -15.32 -32.81 8.06
C ASP A 156 -14.69 -31.54 8.64
N LEU A 157 -14.16 -30.65 7.79
CA LEU A 157 -13.58 -29.36 8.20
C LEU A 157 -14.64 -28.50 8.91
N ARG A 158 -15.86 -28.43 8.37
CA ARG A 158 -16.95 -27.64 8.98
C ARG A 158 -17.31 -28.14 10.38
N ARG A 159 -17.29 -29.46 10.57
CA ARG A 159 -17.46 -30.10 11.88
C ARG A 159 -16.31 -29.76 12.81
N GLN A 160 -15.06 -29.89 12.35
CA GLN A 160 -13.88 -29.53 13.16
C GLN A 160 -13.89 -28.06 13.58
N LEU A 161 -14.22 -27.13 12.67
CA LEU A 161 -14.28 -25.69 12.94
C LEU A 161 -15.30 -25.34 14.03
N SER A 162 -16.45 -26.03 14.02
CA SER A 162 -17.48 -25.85 15.05
C SER A 162 -16.97 -26.26 16.45
N HIS A 163 -16.22 -27.36 16.54
CA HIS A 163 -15.61 -27.79 17.80
C HIS A 163 -14.41 -26.91 18.20
N TYR A 164 -13.60 -26.50 17.24
CA TYR A 164 -12.44 -25.63 17.45
C TYR A 164 -12.84 -24.27 18.04
N ARG A 165 -13.98 -23.72 17.57
CA ARG A 165 -14.55 -22.47 18.09
C ARG A 165 -14.80 -22.54 19.59
N LEU A 166 -15.21 -23.69 20.12
CA LEU A 166 -15.51 -23.84 21.54
C LEU A 166 -14.25 -24.18 22.36
N ASP A 167 -13.40 -25.07 21.85
CA ASP A 167 -12.24 -25.57 22.59
C ASP A 167 -11.03 -24.62 22.55
N VAL A 168 -10.68 -24.08 21.38
CA VAL A 168 -9.45 -23.29 21.21
C VAL A 168 -9.69 -21.82 21.55
N LEU A 169 -10.79 -21.23 21.08
CA LEU A 169 -11.10 -19.82 21.40
C LEU A 169 -11.42 -19.61 22.88
N GLY A 170 -12.03 -20.62 23.52
CA GLY A 170 -12.33 -20.59 24.95
C GLY A 170 -11.12 -20.83 25.86
N CYS A 171 -9.96 -21.21 25.30
CA CYS A 171 -8.81 -21.61 26.10
C CYS A 171 -7.88 -20.42 26.40
N PRO A 172 -7.52 -20.16 27.67
CA PRO A 172 -6.65 -19.03 28.06
C PRO A 172 -5.28 -19.03 27.37
N LYS A 173 -4.78 -20.21 26.98
CA LYS A 173 -3.47 -20.36 26.32
C LYS A 173 -3.39 -19.75 24.92
N PHE A 174 -4.53 -19.42 24.31
CA PHE A 174 -4.62 -18.90 22.95
C PHE A 174 -5.04 -17.41 22.90
N GLN A 175 -5.19 -16.74 24.04
CA GLN A 175 -5.74 -15.37 24.09
C GLN A 175 -4.73 -14.26 23.72
N ASN A 176 -3.43 -14.53 23.75
CA ASN A 176 -2.37 -13.53 23.53
C ASN A 176 -1.40 -13.96 22.41
N LEU A 177 -1.93 -14.43 21.27
CA LEU A 177 -1.11 -14.81 20.12
C LEU A 177 -1.05 -13.67 19.11
N ALA A 178 0.17 -13.30 18.70
CA ALA A 178 0.41 -12.19 17.78
C ALA A 178 0.45 -12.61 16.30
N SER A 179 0.61 -13.91 16.01
CA SER A 179 0.75 -14.41 14.64
C SER A 179 0.20 -15.82 14.43
N LEU A 180 -0.09 -16.17 13.16
CA LEU A 180 -0.45 -17.52 12.75
C LEU A 180 0.66 -18.55 13.05
N SER A 181 1.94 -18.14 13.02
CA SER A 181 3.06 -19.03 13.36
C SER A 181 3.02 -19.43 14.84
N GLU A 182 2.75 -18.47 15.74
CA GLU A 182 2.56 -18.75 17.16
C GLU A 182 1.34 -19.64 17.42
N LEU A 183 0.25 -19.43 16.67
CA LEU A 183 -0.92 -20.30 16.70
C LEU A 183 -0.56 -21.76 16.35
N CYS A 184 0.14 -21.98 15.23
CA CYS A 184 0.61 -23.31 14.84
C CYS A 184 1.49 -23.96 15.92
N GLN A 185 2.44 -23.22 16.49
CA GLN A 185 3.31 -23.72 17.55
C GLN A 185 2.52 -24.09 18.82
N CYS A 186 1.52 -23.28 19.19
CA CYS A 186 0.66 -23.57 20.33
C CYS A 186 -0.24 -24.79 20.10
N LEU A 187 -0.79 -24.95 18.89
CA LEU A 187 -1.55 -26.15 18.52
C LEU A 187 -0.69 -27.42 18.61
N ALA A 188 0.56 -27.35 18.15
CA ALA A 188 1.51 -28.46 18.25
C ALA A 188 1.87 -28.78 19.72
N LYS A 189 2.20 -27.77 20.53
CA LYS A 189 2.53 -27.94 21.97
C LYS A 189 1.38 -28.53 22.78
N THR A 190 0.14 -28.18 22.43
CA THR A 190 -1.06 -28.67 23.14
C THR A 190 -1.56 -30.02 22.62
N LYS A 191 -0.88 -30.61 21.62
CA LYS A 191 -1.33 -31.80 20.86
C LYS A 191 -2.69 -31.63 20.19
N ARG A 192 -3.21 -30.40 20.10
CA ARG A 192 -4.49 -30.10 19.45
C ARG A 192 -4.38 -30.12 17.93
N SER A 193 -3.18 -30.05 17.38
CA SER A 193 -2.92 -30.29 15.95
C SER A 193 -3.30 -31.71 15.51
N GLU A 194 -3.24 -32.71 16.40
CA GLU A 194 -3.66 -34.10 16.11
C GLU A 194 -5.19 -34.25 16.12
N ASN A 195 -5.89 -33.42 16.90
CA ASN A 195 -7.36 -33.45 17.00
C ASN A 195 -8.03 -32.62 15.88
N TYR A 196 -7.36 -31.54 15.45
CA TYR A 196 -7.85 -30.60 14.45
C TYR A 196 -6.95 -30.59 13.22
N THR A 197 -6.72 -31.77 12.64
CA THR A 197 -5.79 -31.98 11.53
C THR A 197 -6.12 -31.12 10.30
N LEU A 198 -7.41 -30.89 10.03
CA LEU A 198 -7.84 -30.13 8.85
C LEU A 198 -7.64 -28.63 9.05
N ILE A 199 -7.86 -28.14 10.27
CA ILE A 199 -7.60 -26.74 10.62
C ILE A 199 -6.10 -26.47 10.64
N ASP A 200 -5.32 -27.37 11.21
CA ASP A 200 -3.86 -27.31 11.18
C ASP A 200 -3.32 -27.30 9.74
N LYS A 201 -3.91 -28.12 8.86
CA LYS A 201 -3.63 -28.11 7.41
C LYS A 201 -3.99 -26.76 6.77
N SER A 202 -5.17 -26.20 7.02
CA SER A 202 -5.57 -24.88 6.51
C SER A 202 -4.61 -23.76 6.96
N ILE A 203 -4.20 -23.75 8.23
CA ILE A 203 -3.26 -22.76 8.75
C ILE A 203 -1.90 -22.91 8.08
N ARG A 204 -1.40 -24.14 7.89
CA ARG A 204 -0.14 -24.37 7.18
C ARG A 204 -0.19 -23.89 5.73
N LEU A 205 -1.29 -24.17 5.02
CA LEU A 205 -1.49 -23.69 3.65
C LEU A 205 -1.45 -22.15 3.56
N VAL A 206 -2.08 -21.45 4.51
CA VAL A 206 -2.01 -19.99 4.60
C VAL A 206 -0.61 -19.49 4.93
N LEU A 207 0.13 -20.19 5.80
CA LEU A 207 1.52 -19.85 6.13
C LEU A 207 2.47 -20.06 4.93
N THR A 208 2.12 -20.93 3.98
CA THR A 208 2.89 -21.12 2.74
C THR A 208 2.57 -20.09 1.66
N LEU A 209 1.55 -19.24 1.84
CA LEU A 209 1.28 -18.17 0.88
C LEU A 209 2.49 -17.22 0.83
N PRO A 210 2.95 -16.83 -0.37
CA PRO A 210 4.11 -15.97 -0.50
C PRO A 210 4.01 -14.71 0.37
N VAL A 211 2.83 -14.10 0.48
CA VAL A 211 2.57 -12.90 1.30
C VAL A 211 2.72 -13.13 2.81
N SER A 212 2.52 -14.35 3.29
CA SER A 212 2.58 -14.72 4.71
C SER A 212 3.97 -15.15 5.17
N THR A 213 4.95 -15.21 4.26
CA THR A 213 6.31 -15.64 4.62
C THR A 213 7.15 -14.46 5.12
N VAL A 214 7.89 -14.68 6.19
CA VAL A 214 8.79 -13.67 6.79
C VAL A 214 9.81 -13.12 5.78
N THR A 215 10.18 -13.92 4.77
CA THR A 215 11.16 -13.53 3.73
C THR A 215 10.58 -12.51 2.76
N THR A 216 9.32 -12.65 2.33
CA THR A 216 8.70 -11.69 1.41
C THR A 216 8.30 -10.41 2.13
N GLU A 217 7.82 -10.46 3.36
CA GLU A 217 7.56 -9.26 4.17
C GLU A 217 8.84 -8.44 4.37
N ARG A 218 9.97 -9.12 4.61
CA ARG A 218 11.30 -8.50 4.62
C ARG A 218 11.68 -7.94 3.26
N ALA A 219 11.46 -8.67 2.16
CA ALA A 219 11.73 -8.19 0.81
C ALA A 219 10.89 -6.93 0.46
N PHE A 220 9.60 -6.89 0.78
CA PHE A 220 8.75 -5.71 0.57
C PHE A 220 9.18 -4.53 1.46
N SER A 221 9.59 -4.81 2.70
CA SER A 221 10.14 -3.78 3.60
C SER A 221 11.48 -3.22 3.08
N ALA A 222 12.37 -4.10 2.59
CA ALA A 222 13.61 -3.74 1.92
C ALA A 222 13.32 -2.90 0.66
N MET A 223 12.36 -3.33 -0.16
CA MET A 223 11.96 -2.64 -1.37
C MET A 223 11.48 -1.22 -1.08
N LYS A 224 10.72 -1.01 0.01
CA LYS A 224 10.27 0.31 0.43
C LYS A 224 11.44 1.23 0.83
N LEU A 225 12.51 0.68 1.37
CA LEU A 225 13.72 1.43 1.75
C LEU A 225 14.63 1.70 0.54
N VAL A 226 14.74 0.73 -0.38
CA VAL A 226 15.52 0.84 -1.61
C VAL A 226 14.83 1.77 -2.62
N LYS A 227 13.54 1.56 -2.89
CA LYS A 227 12.69 2.44 -3.72
C LYS A 227 12.05 3.53 -2.87
N THR A 228 12.80 4.58 -2.61
CA THR A 228 12.27 5.80 -1.97
C THR A 228 11.49 6.67 -2.97
N PRO A 229 10.64 7.60 -2.50
CA PRO A 229 9.92 8.53 -3.38
C PRO A 229 10.83 9.35 -4.31
N LEU A 230 12.10 9.54 -3.95
CA LEU A 230 13.11 10.25 -4.72
C LEU A 230 13.89 9.33 -5.70
N ARG A 231 13.85 8.00 -5.50
CA ARG A 231 14.52 6.98 -6.34
C ARG A 231 13.50 6.09 -7.04
N LYS A 232 12.47 6.69 -7.64
CA LYS A 232 11.40 5.95 -8.34
C LYS A 232 11.86 5.31 -9.65
N LYS A 233 12.91 5.83 -10.28
CA LYS A 233 13.45 5.32 -11.55
C LYS A 233 14.77 4.62 -11.26
N MET A 234 14.76 3.31 -11.37
CA MET A 234 15.89 2.43 -11.09
C MET A 234 15.78 1.23 -12.03
N ASP A 235 16.91 0.78 -12.56
CA ASP A 235 16.95 -0.39 -13.44
C ASP A 235 16.63 -1.67 -12.65
N ASP A 236 15.99 -2.64 -13.30
CA ASP A 236 15.49 -3.85 -12.62
C ASP A 236 16.64 -4.73 -12.11
N ASP A 237 17.76 -4.79 -12.84
CA ASP A 237 18.95 -5.54 -12.42
C ASP A 237 19.56 -4.89 -11.17
N PHE A 238 19.72 -3.55 -11.19
CA PHE A 238 20.27 -2.81 -10.06
C PHE A 238 19.36 -2.86 -8.82
N LEU A 239 18.03 -2.88 -9.00
CA LEU A 239 17.09 -3.12 -7.91
C LEU A 239 17.30 -4.50 -7.29
N THR A 240 17.45 -5.52 -8.14
CA THR A 240 17.61 -6.90 -7.71
C THR A 240 18.89 -7.05 -6.88
N ASP A 241 20.00 -6.49 -7.35
CA ASP A 241 21.28 -6.50 -6.63
C ASP A 241 21.17 -5.80 -5.26
N CYS A 242 20.54 -4.63 -5.20
CA CYS A 242 20.32 -3.91 -3.94
C CYS A 242 19.44 -4.70 -2.95
N MET A 243 18.43 -5.41 -3.46
CA MET A 243 17.52 -6.21 -2.64
C MET A 243 18.23 -7.42 -2.05
N VAL A 244 19.11 -8.08 -2.82
CA VAL A 244 19.92 -9.22 -2.35
C VAL A 244 20.83 -8.78 -1.18
N ILE A 245 21.54 -7.66 -1.33
CA ILE A 245 22.41 -7.12 -0.27
C ILE A 245 21.61 -6.82 1.01
N TYR A 246 20.40 -6.27 0.88
CA TYR A 246 19.59 -5.91 2.04
C TYR A 246 18.95 -7.13 2.74
N ILE A 247 18.49 -8.12 1.97
CA ILE A 247 17.89 -9.35 2.51
C ILE A 247 18.97 -10.18 3.22
N GLU A 248 20.15 -10.29 2.60
CA GLU A 248 21.29 -11.05 3.13
C GLU A 248 22.23 -10.20 4.00
N ARG A 249 21.70 -9.15 4.65
CA ARG A 249 22.52 -8.23 5.43
C ARG A 249 23.31 -8.92 6.54
N GLU A 250 22.79 -10.00 7.11
CA GLU A 250 23.50 -10.81 8.12
C GLU A 250 24.79 -11.45 7.57
N ILE A 251 24.83 -11.75 6.27
CA ILE A 251 26.02 -12.25 5.56
C ILE A 251 26.91 -11.07 5.18
N VAL A 252 26.33 -9.98 4.67
CA VAL A 252 27.06 -8.76 4.29
C VAL A 252 27.78 -8.13 5.47
N ASP A 253 27.18 -8.15 6.67
CA ASP A 253 27.77 -7.62 7.90
C ASP A 253 29.06 -8.37 8.33
N ILE A 254 29.29 -9.58 7.80
CA ILE A 254 30.51 -10.38 8.03
C ILE A 254 31.61 -9.99 7.02
N ILE A 255 31.23 -9.41 5.88
CA ILE A 255 32.16 -9.06 4.81
C ILE A 255 32.83 -7.73 5.16
N ASP A 256 34.17 -7.73 5.15
CA ASP A 256 34.95 -6.53 5.38
C ASP A 256 34.89 -5.60 4.16
N LEU A 257 34.42 -4.37 4.38
CA LEU A 257 34.31 -3.35 3.35
C LEU A 257 35.68 -2.92 2.83
N ASP A 258 36.68 -2.84 3.72
CA ASP A 258 38.04 -2.43 3.34
C ASP A 258 38.67 -3.49 2.42
N SER A 259 38.48 -4.78 2.72
CA SER A 259 38.88 -5.89 1.84
C SER A 259 38.23 -5.83 0.44
N ILE A 260 36.97 -5.38 0.31
CA ILE A 260 36.31 -5.25 -1.00
C ILE A 260 36.91 -4.09 -1.79
N ILE A 261 37.19 -2.96 -1.11
CA ILE A 261 37.77 -1.76 -1.74
C ILE A 261 39.17 -2.07 -2.26
N ASP A 262 39.98 -2.75 -1.45
CA ASP A 262 41.34 -3.15 -1.83
C ASP A 262 41.31 -4.12 -3.04
N GLU A 263 40.40 -5.11 -3.04
CA GLU A 263 40.25 -6.04 -4.16
C GLU A 263 39.75 -5.34 -5.44
N PHE A 264 38.89 -4.33 -5.31
CA PHE A 264 38.42 -3.52 -6.43
C PHE A 264 39.52 -2.61 -7.01
N ASP A 265 40.33 -2.00 -6.15
CA ASP A 265 41.46 -1.16 -6.56
C ASP A 265 42.58 -1.97 -7.23
N ASP A 266 42.75 -3.25 -6.85
CA ASP A 266 43.67 -4.19 -7.51
C ASP A 266 43.20 -4.60 -8.92
N VAL A 267 41.90 -4.49 -9.22
CA VAL A 267 41.37 -4.64 -10.59
C VAL A 267 41.66 -3.36 -11.38
N LYS A 268 42.86 -3.30 -11.98
CA LYS A 268 43.35 -2.18 -12.80
C LYS A 268 42.27 -1.53 -13.68
N PRO A 269 42.30 -0.19 -13.83
CA PRO A 269 41.38 0.51 -14.73
C PRO A 269 41.57 0.02 -16.17
N ARG A 270 40.47 -0.35 -16.83
CA ARG A 270 40.43 -0.57 -18.28
C ARG A 270 40.52 0.75 -19.03
#